data_AF-A0A959PGM1-F1
#
_entry.id   AF-A0A959PGM1-F1
#
_cell.length_a   1.000
_cell.length_b   1.000
_cell.length_c   1.000
_cell.angle_alpha   90.00
_cell.angle_beta   90.00
_cell.angle_gamma   90.00
#
_symmetry.space_group_name_H-M   'P 1'
#
loop_
_entity.id
_entity.type
_entity.pdbx_description
1 polymer ?
#
loop_
_entity_poly.entity_id
_entity_poly.type
_entity_poly.pdbx_seq_one_letter_code
_entity_poly.pdbx_strand_id
1 'polypeptide(L)'
;MKYLKIAFSIFILTTTTWSCNPKLQSWYYSVEGNGVEVPESYEGRPGSRPGKSLCRDQLNYIPDTTRMDEFPMRYVRVNFHWMNSADTAFSFTPGKDFSEKDAIKFTEGFMHACNYDLTKNRKLWLPHVNDIPVLPINYRLVLTGRPEDPSDNGIYFHYDDELYYYVDRGKNANLYKQDVFKTYAVQPDTVLNIFVMPHHPDSVASKTYPVNRVGIALGTFIKISGIFGKKGSFWDYRGLINHEVGHIFSLSHTWKYNDGCDDTVMHPGNCYSPDSGPGCDTLTSNNMMDYGYLQHALSPCQIGKVHNTMSNIQSKKRKLLIPVWCELKEDSTVIIRDSIDWKCDKDIEGHIILEQGAILTLHCRLAMPSGAKIVVKPGAKLVLDNCRLHNDCGEKWQGIELQQRGELKGEVIRIGNTILEDVEKGGWGE
;
A
#
# COMPACT_ATOMS: atom_id res chain seq x y z
N MET A 1 79.13 -63.54 -0.40
CA MET A 1 78.66 -62.23 0.11
C MET A 1 77.93 -61.53 -1.04
N LYS A 2 76.58 -61.55 -1.05
CA LYS A 2 75.68 -60.37 -0.93
C LYS A 2 76.24 -59.18 -1.73
N TYR A 3 75.59 -58.70 -2.81
CA TYR A 3 74.38 -57.88 -2.76
C TYR A 3 73.52 -57.98 -4.02
N LEU A 4 72.23 -58.23 -3.82
CA LEU A 4 71.14 -58.12 -4.78
C LEU A 4 70.61 -56.67 -4.72
N LYS A 5 70.66 -55.91 -5.82
CA LYS A 5 69.99 -54.60 -5.93
C LYS A 5 68.79 -54.72 -6.87
N ILE A 6 67.61 -54.86 -6.28
CA ILE A 6 66.32 -54.73 -6.96
C ILE A 6 65.95 -53.25 -6.89
N ALA A 7 65.90 -52.58 -8.04
CA ALA A 7 65.36 -51.23 -8.15
C ALA A 7 63.83 -51.35 -8.36
N PHE A 8 63.05 -50.95 -7.36
CA PHE A 8 61.61 -50.79 -7.46
C PHE A 8 61.33 -49.39 -8.02
N SER A 9 60.95 -49.29 -9.30
CA SER A 9 60.40 -48.05 -9.86
C SER A 9 58.94 -47.92 -9.42
N ILE A 10 58.70 -47.10 -8.39
CA ILE A 10 57.35 -46.69 -7.98
C ILE A 10 56.88 -45.63 -8.98
N PHE A 11 55.99 -46.02 -9.90
CA PHE A 11 55.27 -45.10 -10.78
C PHE A 11 54.10 -44.52 -9.98
N ILE A 12 54.28 -43.32 -9.41
CA ILE A 12 53.18 -42.57 -8.81
C ILE A 12 52.35 -42.02 -9.97
N LEU A 13 51.24 -42.68 -10.29
CA LEU A 13 50.20 -42.11 -11.14
C LEU A 13 49.55 -40.95 -10.36
N THR A 14 50.05 -39.73 -10.55
CA THR A 14 49.32 -38.52 -10.16
C THR A 14 48.15 -38.37 -11.13
N THR A 15 47.00 -38.97 -10.78
CA THR A 15 45.72 -38.64 -11.41
C THR A 15 45.39 -37.19 -11.07
N THR A 16 45.80 -36.28 -11.93
CA THR A 16 45.31 -34.90 -11.96
C THR A 16 43.84 -34.96 -12.34
N THR A 17 42.95 -35.06 -11.35
CA THR A 17 41.53 -34.85 -11.55
C THR A 17 41.34 -33.40 -11.98
N TRP A 18 41.22 -33.18 -13.29
CA TRP A 18 40.70 -31.95 -13.86
C TRP A 18 39.28 -31.77 -13.30
N SER A 19 39.16 -31.00 -12.22
CA SER A 19 37.86 -30.54 -11.74
C SER A 19 37.37 -29.47 -12.72
N CYS A 20 36.67 -29.91 -13.77
CA CYS A 20 35.86 -29.02 -14.59
C CYS A 20 34.69 -28.53 -13.74
N ASN A 21 34.86 -27.38 -13.08
CA ASN A 21 33.72 -26.69 -12.50
C ASN A 21 32.78 -26.28 -13.65
N PRO A 22 31.51 -26.74 -13.68
CA PRO A 22 30.58 -26.37 -14.73
C PRO A 22 30.44 -24.85 -14.78
N LYS A 23 30.61 -24.26 -15.97
CA LYS A 23 30.37 -22.82 -16.17
C LYS A 23 28.88 -22.52 -16.01
N LEU A 24 28.55 -21.41 -15.36
CA LEU A 24 27.19 -20.91 -15.29
C LEU A 24 26.74 -20.49 -16.70
N GLN A 25 25.59 -20.99 -17.14
CA GLN A 25 24.93 -20.58 -18.37
C GLN A 25 23.62 -19.86 -18.02
N SER A 26 23.28 -18.83 -18.80
CA SER A 26 22.03 -18.06 -18.66
C SER A 26 21.36 -17.87 -20.01
N TRP A 27 20.04 -17.94 -20.03
CA TRP A 27 19.20 -17.60 -21.20
C TRP A 27 17.83 -17.10 -20.74
N TYR A 28 17.07 -16.48 -21.64
CA TYR A 28 15.72 -16.03 -21.33
C TYR A 28 14.70 -17.14 -21.62
N TYR A 29 13.76 -17.30 -20.70
CA TYR A 29 12.61 -18.18 -20.84
C TYR A 29 11.81 -17.81 -22.10
N SER A 30 11.25 -18.82 -22.77
CA SER A 30 10.31 -18.66 -23.89
C SER A 30 9.22 -19.73 -23.76
N VAL A 31 7.97 -19.36 -24.05
CA VAL A 31 6.83 -20.29 -23.97
C VAL A 31 7.07 -21.53 -24.82
N GLU A 32 7.53 -21.32 -26.06
CA GLU A 32 7.67 -22.39 -27.06
C GLU A 32 8.87 -23.31 -26.81
N GLY A 33 9.86 -22.88 -26.02
CA GLY A 33 11.15 -23.58 -25.95
C GLY A 33 11.51 -24.19 -24.60
N ASN A 34 10.98 -23.68 -23.49
CA ASN A 34 11.55 -23.96 -22.16
C ASN A 34 10.53 -24.20 -21.02
N GLY A 35 9.22 -24.18 -21.31
CA GLY A 35 8.17 -24.31 -20.29
C GLY A 35 7.75 -25.74 -20.03
N VAL A 36 7.50 -26.06 -18.75
CA VAL A 36 6.69 -27.23 -18.39
C VAL A 36 5.26 -26.74 -18.20
N GLU A 37 4.36 -27.17 -19.06
CA GLU A 37 2.93 -26.89 -18.95
C GLU A 37 2.23 -28.06 -18.26
N VAL A 38 1.52 -27.77 -17.18
CA VAL A 38 0.74 -28.76 -16.43
C VAL A 38 -0.74 -28.40 -16.56
N PRO A 39 -1.59 -29.29 -17.10
CA PRO A 39 -3.02 -29.02 -17.17
C PRO A 39 -3.62 -28.92 -15.76
N GLU A 40 -4.50 -27.94 -15.55
CA GLU A 40 -5.09 -27.65 -14.23
C GLU A 40 -5.76 -28.88 -13.59
N SER A 41 -6.27 -29.82 -14.41
CA SER A 41 -6.91 -31.06 -13.96
C SER A 41 -5.98 -32.04 -13.23
N TYR A 42 -4.66 -31.95 -13.42
CA TYR A 42 -3.69 -32.89 -12.84
C TYR A 42 -3.19 -32.48 -11.45
N GLU A 43 -3.32 -31.19 -11.08
CA GLU A 43 -2.91 -30.68 -9.75
C GLU A 43 -4.02 -30.80 -8.69
N GLY A 44 -5.12 -31.51 -8.99
CA GLY A 44 -6.10 -31.96 -8.01
C GLY A 44 -6.58 -30.87 -7.04
N ARG A 45 -7.21 -29.80 -7.53
CA ARG A 45 -7.80 -28.78 -6.63
C ARG A 45 -9.00 -29.37 -5.86
N PRO A 46 -8.95 -29.52 -4.53
CA PRO A 46 -10.14 -29.75 -3.73
C PRO A 46 -10.91 -28.43 -3.68
N GLY A 47 -11.93 -28.29 -4.53
CA GLY A 47 -12.98 -27.28 -4.45
C GLY A 47 -12.53 -25.85 -4.13
N SER A 48 -12.17 -25.07 -5.15
CA SER A 48 -12.32 -23.61 -5.04
C SER A 48 -13.81 -23.34 -4.85
N ARG A 49 -14.21 -22.98 -3.61
CA ARG A 49 -15.59 -22.56 -3.35
C ARG A 49 -15.93 -21.42 -4.31
N PRO A 50 -17.07 -21.47 -5.01
CA PRO A 50 -17.52 -20.32 -5.80
C PRO A 50 -17.80 -19.17 -4.84
N GLY A 51 -17.01 -18.09 -4.89
CA GLY A 51 -17.34 -16.88 -4.14
C GLY A 51 -16.24 -15.84 -3.87
N LYS A 52 -14.97 -16.22 -3.69
CA LYS A 52 -13.87 -15.25 -3.53
C LYS A 52 -12.61 -15.73 -4.24
N SER A 53 -12.16 -14.94 -5.22
CA SER A 53 -10.84 -15.10 -5.83
C SER A 53 -9.77 -14.91 -4.76
N LEU A 54 -8.79 -15.83 -4.67
CA LEU A 54 -7.60 -15.74 -3.82
C LEU A 54 -6.95 -14.35 -3.88
N CYS A 55 -6.81 -13.80 -5.10
CA CYS A 55 -6.22 -12.48 -5.36
C CYS A 55 -7.06 -11.30 -4.83
N ARG A 56 -8.30 -11.55 -4.38
CA ARG A 56 -9.18 -10.54 -3.78
C ARG A 56 -9.39 -10.76 -2.29
N ASP A 57 -8.77 -11.79 -1.72
CA ASP A 57 -8.73 -11.96 -0.28
C ASP A 57 -7.77 -10.95 0.34
N GLN A 58 -8.30 -10.10 1.21
CA GLN A 58 -7.59 -8.98 1.83
C GLN A 58 -6.52 -9.48 2.81
N LEU A 59 -6.67 -10.69 3.36
CA LEU A 59 -5.70 -11.28 4.27
C LEU A 59 -4.38 -11.63 3.58
N ASN A 60 -4.39 -11.89 2.27
CA ASN A 60 -3.17 -12.15 1.49
C ASN A 60 -2.32 -10.89 1.25
N TYR A 61 -2.81 -9.71 1.63
CA TYR A 61 -2.12 -8.42 1.48
C TYR A 61 -1.54 -7.91 2.80
N ILE A 62 -1.65 -8.67 3.89
CA ILE A 62 -1.05 -8.33 5.18
C ILE A 62 0.48 -8.42 5.05
N PRO A 63 1.25 -7.38 5.44
CA PRO A 63 2.70 -7.41 5.38
C PRO A 63 3.31 -8.52 6.24
N ASP A 64 4.23 -9.27 5.66
CA ASP A 64 5.09 -10.20 6.39
C ASP A 64 6.34 -9.47 6.87
N THR A 65 6.47 -9.30 8.18
CA THR A 65 7.61 -8.59 8.80
C THR A 65 8.96 -9.27 8.60
N THR A 66 8.98 -10.54 8.17
CA THR A 66 10.21 -11.25 7.83
C THR A 66 10.67 -11.00 6.38
N ARG A 67 9.83 -10.35 5.57
CA ARG A 67 9.97 -10.18 4.11
C ARG A 67 9.56 -8.79 3.64
N MET A 68 10.02 -7.77 4.35
CA MET A 68 9.59 -6.39 4.11
C MET A 68 10.01 -5.84 2.73
N ASP A 69 11.01 -6.45 2.10
CA ASP A 69 11.41 -6.20 0.71
C ASP A 69 10.31 -6.57 -0.31
N GLU A 70 9.40 -7.47 0.06
CA GLU A 70 8.25 -7.87 -0.76
C GLU A 70 7.04 -6.92 -0.63
N PHE A 71 7.12 -5.92 0.27
CA PHE A 71 6.03 -4.98 0.61
C PHE A 71 6.52 -3.53 0.57
N PRO A 72 6.88 -3.00 -0.61
CA PRO A 72 7.41 -1.65 -0.75
C PRO A 72 6.45 -0.57 -0.24
N MET A 73 7.03 0.56 0.19
CA MET A 73 6.27 1.72 0.68
C MET A 73 5.39 2.30 -0.43
N ARG A 74 4.12 2.58 -0.11
CA ARG A 74 3.21 3.29 -1.02
C ARG A 74 3.09 4.76 -0.64
N TYR A 75 2.93 5.63 -1.63
CA TYR A 75 2.78 7.08 -1.40
C TYR A 75 1.48 7.56 -2.01
N VAL A 76 0.60 8.11 -1.19
CA VAL A 76 -0.69 8.68 -1.58
C VAL A 76 -0.50 10.16 -1.84
N ARG A 77 -0.79 10.61 -3.05
CA ARG A 77 -0.75 12.02 -3.43
C ARG A 77 -1.94 12.73 -2.83
N VAL A 78 -1.70 13.82 -2.11
CA VAL A 78 -2.74 14.67 -1.52
C VAL A 78 -2.48 16.13 -1.85
N ASN A 79 -3.53 16.92 -1.94
CA ASN A 79 -3.44 18.38 -1.92
C ASN A 79 -4.49 18.96 -0.97
N PHE A 80 -4.28 20.19 -0.52
CA PHE A 80 -5.13 20.87 0.44
C PHE A 80 -5.77 22.10 -0.19
N HIS A 81 -7.06 22.26 0.06
CA HIS A 81 -7.87 23.39 -0.40
C HIS A 81 -8.43 24.09 0.83
N TRP A 82 -7.83 25.21 1.22
CA TRP A 82 -8.31 26.05 2.31
C TRP A 82 -9.41 26.95 1.79
N MET A 83 -10.62 26.73 2.30
CA MET A 83 -11.80 27.49 1.93
C MET A 83 -12.05 28.61 2.93
N ASN A 84 -12.38 29.80 2.44
CA ASN A 84 -12.77 30.95 3.24
C ASN A 84 -13.83 31.78 2.51
N SER A 85 -14.54 32.64 3.22
CA SER A 85 -15.42 33.64 2.60
C SER A 85 -14.58 34.70 1.87
N ALA A 86 -15.22 35.44 0.95
CA ALA A 86 -14.53 36.47 0.15
C ALA A 86 -13.92 37.59 1.01
N ASP A 87 -14.55 37.89 2.15
CA ASP A 87 -14.07 38.85 3.15
C ASP A 87 -13.04 38.27 4.14
N THR A 88 -12.66 37.00 3.98
CA THR A 88 -11.68 36.29 4.83
C THR A 88 -12.07 36.20 6.31
N ALA A 89 -13.38 36.18 6.61
CA ALA A 89 -13.91 36.22 7.97
C ALA A 89 -13.44 35.10 8.91
N PHE A 90 -12.84 34.02 8.39
CA PHE A 90 -12.43 32.86 9.18
C PHE A 90 -10.92 32.75 9.31
N SER A 91 -10.43 32.62 10.54
CA SER A 91 -9.00 32.47 10.84
C SER A 91 -8.73 31.35 11.85
N PHE A 92 -7.45 31.01 12.04
CA PHE A 92 -7.01 30.03 13.04
C PHE A 92 -7.30 30.48 14.47
N THR A 93 -7.19 31.78 14.74
CA THR A 93 -7.34 32.36 16.07
C THR A 93 -8.43 33.42 16.05
N PRO A 94 -9.50 33.27 16.86
CA PRO A 94 -10.56 34.28 16.93
C PRO A 94 -9.99 35.69 17.13
N GLY A 95 -10.45 36.65 16.30
CA GLY A 95 -10.00 38.04 16.35
C GLY A 95 -8.63 38.31 15.69
N LYS A 96 -8.06 37.35 14.96
CA LYS A 96 -6.92 37.57 14.06
C LYS A 96 -7.33 37.37 12.62
N ASP A 97 -6.59 37.97 11.70
CA ASP A 97 -6.78 37.77 10.27
C ASP A 97 -6.33 36.37 9.85
N PHE A 98 -6.92 35.86 8.76
CA PHE A 98 -6.42 34.66 8.10
C PHE A 98 -5.05 34.93 7.49
N SER A 99 -4.16 33.93 7.58
CA SER A 99 -2.80 34.01 7.08
C SER A 99 -2.52 32.74 6.29
N GLU A 100 -2.40 32.87 4.98
CA GLU A 100 -2.04 31.76 4.10
C GLU A 100 -0.70 31.13 4.52
N LYS A 101 0.24 31.95 4.99
CA LYS A 101 1.52 31.48 5.54
C LYS A 101 1.33 30.57 6.75
N ASP A 102 0.40 30.91 7.64
CA ASP A 102 0.12 30.07 8.81
C ASP A 102 -0.66 28.82 8.41
N ALA A 103 -1.52 28.89 7.40
CA ALA A 103 -2.20 27.73 6.83
C ALA A 103 -1.24 26.76 6.14
N ILE A 104 -0.22 27.27 5.43
CA ILE A 104 0.86 26.46 4.85
C ILE A 104 1.59 25.71 5.98
N LYS A 105 2.08 26.42 7.00
CA LYS A 105 2.75 25.81 8.15
C LYS A 105 1.88 24.81 8.88
N PHE A 106 0.59 25.12 9.04
CA PHE A 106 -0.36 24.22 9.66
C PHE A 106 -0.49 22.94 8.84
N THR A 107 -0.64 23.06 7.51
CA THR A 107 -0.73 21.93 6.58
C THR A 107 0.54 21.07 6.61
N GLU A 108 1.72 21.68 6.60
CA GLU A 108 3.00 20.97 6.71
C GLU A 108 3.12 20.20 8.04
N GLY A 109 2.79 20.85 9.16
CA GLY A 109 2.74 20.21 10.48
C GLY A 109 1.70 19.09 10.54
N PHE A 110 0.57 19.28 9.88
CA PHE A 110 -0.50 18.30 9.80
C PHE A 110 -0.08 17.07 9.00
N MET A 111 0.58 17.26 7.85
CA MET A 111 1.18 16.19 7.06
C MET A 111 2.24 15.41 7.84
N HIS A 112 3.07 16.11 8.61
CA HIS A 112 4.03 15.48 9.51
C HIS A 112 3.33 14.62 10.57
N ALA A 113 2.31 15.14 11.24
CA ALA A 113 1.58 14.44 12.30
C ALA A 113 0.82 13.21 11.77
N CYS A 114 0.17 13.32 10.59
CA CYS A 114 -0.49 12.18 9.95
C CYS A 114 0.50 11.06 9.64
N ASN A 115 1.61 11.40 8.99
CA ASN A 115 2.66 10.44 8.66
C ASN A 115 3.39 9.88 9.88
N TYR A 116 3.47 10.64 10.98
CA TYR A 116 4.00 10.13 12.26
C TYR A 116 3.18 8.96 12.77
N ASP A 117 1.85 9.07 12.82
CA ASP A 117 0.97 7.99 13.27
C ASP A 117 1.02 6.80 12.31
N LEU A 118 1.00 7.04 10.99
CA LEU A 118 1.16 5.99 9.97
C LEU A 118 2.53 5.27 10.06
N THR A 119 3.56 5.98 10.50
CA THR A 119 4.90 5.41 10.69
C THR A 119 4.99 4.56 11.93
N LYS A 120 4.43 5.04 13.03
CA LYS A 120 4.54 4.32 14.29
C LYS A 120 3.64 3.10 14.29
N ASN A 121 2.38 3.26 13.89
CA ASN A 121 1.28 2.36 14.23
C ASN A 121 1.26 2.05 15.75
N ARG A 122 0.09 2.00 16.37
CA ARG A 122 0.00 1.67 17.80
C ARG A 122 -0.63 0.32 17.99
N LYS A 123 -0.27 -0.34 19.08
CA LYS A 123 -0.95 -1.55 19.54
C LYS A 123 -2.42 -1.21 19.75
N LEU A 124 -3.29 -2.03 19.16
CA LEU A 124 -4.72 -1.91 19.40
C LEU A 124 -5.05 -2.17 20.85
N TRP A 125 -5.88 -1.31 21.42
CA TRP A 125 -6.41 -1.48 22.77
C TRP A 125 -7.54 -2.50 22.82
N LEU A 126 -8.27 -2.63 21.71
CA LEU A 126 -9.38 -3.56 21.58
C LEU A 126 -9.05 -4.72 20.64
N PRO A 127 -9.44 -5.96 20.99
CA PRO A 127 -10.06 -6.35 22.27
C PRO A 127 -9.11 -6.13 23.48
N HIS A 128 -9.67 -5.83 24.65
CA HIS A 128 -8.88 -5.58 25.85
C HIS A 128 -8.02 -6.79 26.17
N VAL A 129 -6.71 -6.59 26.33
CA VAL A 129 -5.71 -7.68 26.41
C VAL A 129 -5.77 -8.57 25.17
N ASN A 130 -4.98 -8.21 24.15
CA ASN A 130 -4.90 -8.97 22.91
C ASN A 130 -3.45 -9.17 22.47
N ASP A 131 -3.22 -10.19 21.65
CA ASP A 131 -1.91 -10.51 21.06
C ASP A 131 -1.83 -10.10 19.58
N ILE A 132 -2.71 -9.21 19.11
CA ILE A 132 -2.72 -8.72 17.73
C ILE A 132 -1.39 -8.01 17.42
N PRO A 133 -0.61 -8.45 16.42
CA PRO A 133 0.69 -7.85 16.15
C PRO A 133 0.56 -6.41 15.63
N VAL A 134 1.53 -5.57 15.97
CA VAL A 134 1.67 -4.23 15.37
C VAL A 134 2.48 -4.38 14.10
N LEU A 135 1.81 -4.28 12.96
CA LEU A 135 2.46 -4.36 11.65
C LEU A 135 2.72 -2.96 11.09
N PRO A 136 3.78 -2.80 10.27
CA PRO A 136 4.01 -1.56 9.55
C PRO A 136 2.89 -1.31 8.54
N ILE A 137 2.33 -0.10 8.56
CA ILE A 137 1.21 0.27 7.68
C ILE A 137 1.67 0.41 6.20
N ASN A 138 2.94 0.77 5.98
CA ASN A 138 3.59 0.86 4.65
C ASN A 138 2.87 1.71 3.59
N TYR A 139 2.19 2.78 4.00
CA TYR A 139 1.90 3.91 3.12
C TYR A 139 2.10 5.26 3.81
N ARG A 140 2.38 6.31 3.01
CA ARG A 140 2.53 7.69 3.47
C ARG A 140 1.74 8.66 2.61
N LEU A 141 1.35 9.78 3.19
CA LEU A 141 0.74 10.89 2.47
C LEU A 141 1.86 11.82 1.97
N VAL A 142 1.76 12.26 0.72
CA VAL A 142 2.72 13.18 0.09
C VAL A 142 1.96 14.35 -0.50
N LEU A 143 2.32 15.54 -0.06
CA LEU A 143 1.77 16.78 -0.59
C LEU A 143 2.21 16.93 -2.06
N THR A 144 1.26 17.13 -2.96
CA THR A 144 1.49 17.08 -4.41
C THR A 144 0.81 18.26 -5.10
N GLY A 145 1.62 19.18 -5.65
CA GLY A 145 1.17 20.22 -6.56
C GLY A 145 1.08 19.73 -8.00
N ARG A 146 0.87 20.66 -8.93
CA ARG A 146 0.86 20.40 -10.37
C ARG A 146 2.27 20.02 -10.88
N PRO A 147 2.41 18.92 -11.65
CA PRO A 147 3.73 18.45 -12.09
C PRO A 147 4.46 19.45 -12.99
N GLU A 148 3.73 20.30 -13.73
CA GLU A 148 4.27 21.33 -14.61
C GLU A 148 4.72 22.61 -13.89
N ASP A 149 4.43 22.75 -12.59
CA ASP A 149 4.78 23.91 -11.78
C ASP A 149 5.58 23.48 -10.53
N PRO A 150 6.91 23.55 -10.56
CA PRO A 150 7.76 23.21 -9.42
C PRO A 150 7.55 24.09 -8.18
N SER A 151 6.88 25.24 -8.33
CA SER A 151 6.54 26.13 -7.21
C SER A 151 5.18 25.83 -6.59
N ASP A 152 4.35 25.03 -7.26
CA ASP A 152 3.08 24.56 -6.72
C ASP A 152 3.36 23.54 -5.61
N ASN A 153 3.09 23.96 -4.38
CA ASN A 153 3.29 23.14 -3.20
C ASN A 153 2.08 22.27 -2.85
N GLY A 154 1.03 22.22 -3.67
CA GLY A 154 -0.18 21.43 -3.41
C GLY A 154 -1.07 21.99 -2.30
N ILE A 155 -0.93 23.29 -1.99
CA ILE A 155 -1.77 24.01 -1.02
C ILE A 155 -2.43 25.18 -1.75
N TYR A 156 -3.75 25.14 -1.82
CA TYR A 156 -4.56 26.09 -2.54
C TYR A 156 -5.49 26.85 -1.60
N PHE A 157 -5.73 28.12 -1.91
CA PHE A 157 -6.61 29.01 -1.17
C PHE A 157 -7.76 29.46 -2.05
N HIS A 158 -8.98 29.36 -1.53
CA HIS A 158 -10.19 29.71 -2.25
C HIS A 158 -11.07 30.61 -1.39
N TYR A 159 -11.51 31.71 -1.99
CA TYR A 159 -12.31 32.75 -1.35
C TYR A 159 -13.64 32.86 -2.09
N ASP A 160 -14.72 32.38 -1.46
CA ASP A 160 -16.02 32.21 -2.11
C ASP A 160 -17.14 32.29 -1.06
N ASP A 161 -18.25 32.97 -1.35
CA ASP A 161 -19.31 33.17 -0.35
C ASP A 161 -20.40 32.07 -0.36
N GLU A 162 -20.42 31.20 -1.38
CA GLU A 162 -21.44 30.17 -1.56
C GLU A 162 -20.94 28.76 -1.20
N LEU A 163 -19.67 28.47 -1.45
CA LEU A 163 -19.08 27.13 -1.38
C LEU A 163 -18.05 26.95 -0.27
N TYR A 164 -17.69 28.00 0.48
CA TYR A 164 -16.60 27.90 1.45
C TYR A 164 -16.92 27.05 2.69
N TYR A 165 -18.19 26.97 3.08
CA TYR A 165 -18.58 26.49 4.40
C TYR A 165 -18.99 25.02 4.44
N TYR A 166 -18.95 24.44 5.63
CA TYR A 166 -19.39 23.08 5.93
C TYR A 166 -20.61 23.09 6.87
N VAL A 167 -21.63 22.30 6.53
CA VAL A 167 -22.79 22.02 7.37
C VAL A 167 -23.03 20.51 7.35
N ASP A 168 -22.90 19.87 8.51
CA ASP A 168 -22.99 18.42 8.64
C ASP A 168 -24.42 17.91 8.86
N ARG A 169 -25.33 18.77 9.35
CA ARG A 169 -26.68 18.39 9.79
C ARG A 169 -27.73 19.45 9.45
N GLY A 170 -28.98 19.01 9.40
CA GLY A 170 -30.15 19.87 9.18
C GLY A 170 -30.49 20.05 7.70
N LYS A 171 -31.52 20.88 7.42
CA LYS A 171 -32.08 21.08 6.07
C LYS A 171 -31.06 21.56 5.05
N ASN A 172 -30.05 22.31 5.49
CA ASN A 172 -29.03 22.92 4.64
C ASN A 172 -27.70 22.14 4.63
N ALA A 173 -27.70 20.89 5.11
CA ALA A 173 -26.49 20.07 5.13
C ALA A 173 -25.88 19.93 3.72
N ASN A 174 -24.56 20.07 3.65
CA ASN A 174 -23.82 20.05 2.39
C ASN A 174 -22.66 19.02 2.39
N LEU A 175 -22.58 18.17 3.42
CA LEU A 175 -21.51 17.17 3.55
C LEU A 175 -21.38 16.28 2.30
N TYR A 176 -22.49 15.80 1.71
CA TYR A 176 -22.50 14.94 0.52
C TYR A 176 -22.47 15.70 -0.81
N LYS A 177 -22.63 17.04 -0.80
CA LYS A 177 -22.64 17.84 -2.03
C LYS A 177 -21.24 17.94 -2.60
N GLN A 178 -21.09 17.78 -3.91
CA GLN A 178 -19.76 17.74 -4.55
C GLN A 178 -19.37 19.06 -5.22
N ASP A 179 -20.16 20.12 -5.06
CA ASP A 179 -20.00 21.37 -5.82
C ASP A 179 -18.62 22.00 -5.59
N VAL A 180 -18.15 22.07 -4.34
CA VAL A 180 -16.80 22.55 -4.00
C VAL A 180 -15.69 21.74 -4.70
N PHE A 181 -15.84 20.42 -4.82
CA PHE A 181 -14.88 19.56 -5.52
C PHE A 181 -14.92 19.82 -7.03
N LYS A 182 -16.12 19.89 -7.61
CA LYS A 182 -16.27 20.16 -9.05
C LYS A 182 -15.70 21.52 -9.46
N THR A 183 -15.79 22.51 -8.58
CA THR A 183 -15.30 23.87 -8.86
C THR A 183 -13.79 24.00 -8.67
N TYR A 184 -13.23 23.46 -7.58
CA TYR A 184 -11.88 23.83 -7.15
C TYR A 184 -10.86 22.69 -7.17
N ALA A 185 -11.26 21.45 -7.43
CA ALA A 185 -10.33 20.33 -7.38
C ALA A 185 -9.18 20.50 -8.38
N VAL A 186 -7.98 20.20 -7.91
CA VAL A 186 -6.77 20.16 -8.74
C VAL A 186 -6.35 18.71 -8.90
N GLN A 187 -6.10 18.30 -10.15
CA GLN A 187 -5.74 16.93 -10.52
C GLN A 187 -6.70 15.85 -9.95
N PRO A 188 -8.04 16.01 -10.10
CA PRO A 188 -9.05 15.19 -9.40
C PRO A 188 -8.99 13.68 -9.73
N ASP A 189 -8.39 13.33 -10.87
CA ASP A 189 -8.24 11.93 -11.30
C ASP A 189 -7.05 11.21 -10.66
N THR A 190 -6.10 11.95 -10.08
CA THR A 190 -4.82 11.37 -9.63
C THR A 190 -4.29 11.89 -8.29
N VAL A 191 -4.90 12.93 -7.70
CA VAL A 191 -4.52 13.47 -6.38
C VAL A 191 -5.76 13.49 -5.48
N LEU A 192 -5.62 13.06 -4.23
CA LEU A 192 -6.69 13.10 -3.24
C LEU A 192 -6.87 14.54 -2.75
N ASN A 193 -8.02 15.13 -3.06
CA ASN A 193 -8.28 16.53 -2.74
C ASN A 193 -8.88 16.69 -1.34
N ILE A 194 -8.24 17.44 -0.45
CA ILE A 194 -8.68 17.64 0.94
C ILE A 194 -9.15 19.08 1.12
N PHE A 195 -10.45 19.27 1.29
CA PHE A 195 -11.07 20.58 1.50
C PHE A 195 -11.18 20.88 2.99
N VAL A 196 -10.52 21.95 3.42
CA VAL A 196 -10.58 22.48 4.78
C VAL A 196 -11.57 23.62 4.82
N MET A 197 -12.70 23.42 5.49
CA MET A 197 -13.86 24.30 5.40
C MET A 197 -14.27 24.77 6.80
N PRO A 198 -14.55 26.07 7.03
CA PRO A 198 -15.15 26.52 8.28
C PRO A 198 -16.60 26.04 8.41
N HIS A 199 -17.12 25.99 9.64
CA HIS A 199 -18.56 25.84 9.86
C HIS A 199 -19.29 27.13 9.48
N HIS A 200 -20.49 27.04 8.92
CA HIS A 200 -21.28 28.22 8.55
C HIS A 200 -21.58 29.12 9.78
N PRO A 201 -21.50 30.46 9.69
CA PRO A 201 -21.75 31.38 10.82
C PRO A 201 -23.08 31.15 11.51
N ASP A 202 -24.16 31.04 10.74
CA ASP A 202 -25.50 30.78 11.29
C ASP A 202 -25.59 29.46 12.06
N SER A 203 -24.83 28.44 11.63
CA SER A 203 -24.76 27.17 12.35
C SER A 203 -24.01 27.36 13.66
N VAL A 204 -22.88 28.05 13.65
CA VAL A 204 -22.11 28.38 14.87
C VAL A 204 -22.91 29.25 15.85
N ALA A 205 -23.78 30.14 15.37
CA ALA A 205 -24.65 30.96 16.20
C ALA A 205 -25.77 30.17 16.88
N SER A 206 -26.11 28.98 16.38
CA SER A 206 -27.15 28.13 16.94
C SER A 206 -26.66 27.36 18.19
N LYS A 207 -27.40 27.48 19.30
CA LYS A 207 -27.10 26.76 20.56
C LYS A 207 -27.18 25.24 20.44
N THR A 208 -27.87 24.73 19.42
CA THR A 208 -28.06 23.28 19.21
C THR A 208 -27.09 22.67 18.21
N TYR A 209 -26.20 23.48 17.60
CA TYR A 209 -25.22 23.01 16.63
C TYR A 209 -23.86 22.81 17.32
N PRO A 210 -23.38 21.57 17.44
CA PRO A 210 -22.08 21.33 18.05
C PRO A 210 -20.96 21.66 17.06
N VAL A 211 -20.12 22.64 17.39
CA VAL A 211 -18.92 23.01 16.60
C VAL A 211 -17.81 21.98 16.85
N ASN A 212 -17.96 20.81 16.23
CA ASN A 212 -17.06 19.67 16.38
C ASN A 212 -16.06 19.55 15.22
N ARG A 213 -15.05 18.71 15.44
CA ARG A 213 -14.16 18.20 14.40
C ARG A 213 -14.93 17.16 13.61
N VAL A 214 -15.08 17.35 12.31
CA VAL A 214 -15.92 16.51 11.45
C VAL A 214 -15.24 16.33 10.09
N GLY A 215 -15.44 15.17 9.48
CA GLY A 215 -14.89 14.82 8.19
C GLY A 215 -15.84 13.94 7.40
N ILE A 216 -15.64 13.90 6.09
CA ILE A 216 -16.27 12.93 5.21
C ILE A 216 -15.38 12.66 3.99
N ALA A 217 -15.18 11.39 3.69
CA ALA A 217 -14.59 10.90 2.45
C ALA A 217 -15.66 10.64 1.36
N LEU A 218 -15.44 11.17 0.16
CA LEU A 218 -16.35 11.05 -0.98
C LEU A 218 -15.55 10.74 -2.26
N GLY A 219 -15.57 9.48 -2.70
CA GLY A 219 -14.88 9.08 -3.93
C GLY A 219 -13.37 9.29 -3.85
N THR A 220 -12.87 10.39 -4.42
CA THR A 220 -11.44 10.79 -4.44
C THR A 220 -11.18 12.14 -3.78
N PHE A 221 -12.09 12.62 -2.92
CA PHE A 221 -11.89 13.84 -2.14
C PHE A 221 -12.44 13.71 -0.72
N ILE A 222 -11.97 14.58 0.16
CA ILE A 222 -12.33 14.66 1.57
C ILE A 222 -12.77 16.09 1.87
N LYS A 223 -13.79 16.24 2.71
CA LYS A 223 -14.08 17.53 3.38
C LYS A 223 -13.82 17.38 4.86
N ILE A 224 -13.18 18.37 5.47
CA ILE A 224 -13.01 18.46 6.92
C ILE A 224 -13.41 19.84 7.44
N SER A 225 -13.88 19.88 8.68
CA SER A 225 -14.22 21.11 9.38
C SER A 225 -13.88 21.06 10.86
N GLY A 226 -13.98 22.22 11.51
CA GLY A 226 -13.67 22.41 12.94
C GLY A 226 -12.27 22.91 13.24
N ILE A 227 -11.44 23.20 12.22
CA ILE A 227 -10.07 23.75 12.37
C ILE A 227 -10.09 25.26 12.66
N PHE A 228 -10.93 26.01 11.95
CA PHE A 228 -11.06 27.47 12.13
C PHE A 228 -11.62 27.83 13.51
N GLY A 229 -11.18 28.97 14.06
CA GLY A 229 -11.71 29.54 15.29
C GLY A 229 -11.33 28.81 16.58
N LYS A 230 -10.45 27.80 16.54
CA LYS A 230 -9.96 27.09 17.72
C LYS A 230 -8.43 27.14 17.78
N LYS A 231 -7.87 27.38 18.98
CA LYS A 231 -6.44 27.19 19.29
C LYS A 231 -6.08 25.69 19.34
N GLY A 232 -6.42 24.92 18.30
CA GLY A 232 -6.06 23.52 18.19
C GLY A 232 -4.68 23.35 17.55
N SER A 233 -3.91 22.38 18.01
CA SER A 233 -2.68 21.99 17.33
C SER A 233 -3.03 21.14 16.09
N PHE A 234 -2.22 21.18 15.04
CA PHE A 234 -2.34 20.24 13.93
C PHE A 234 -2.28 18.77 14.38
N TRP A 235 -1.63 18.50 15.53
CA TRP A 235 -1.65 17.18 16.18
C TRP A 235 -3.06 16.72 16.53
N ASP A 236 -3.96 17.62 16.92
CA ASP A 236 -5.32 17.28 17.35
C ASP A 236 -6.19 16.81 16.18
N TYR A 237 -5.79 17.05 14.93
CA TYR A 237 -6.57 16.72 13.75
C TYR A 237 -6.00 15.53 12.96
N ARG A 238 -4.80 15.03 13.31
CA ARG A 238 -4.11 13.92 12.59
C ARG A 238 -4.96 12.66 12.44
N GLY A 239 -5.70 12.30 13.50
CA GLY A 239 -6.60 11.15 13.51
C GLY A 239 -7.74 11.30 12.49
N LEU A 240 -8.28 12.51 12.36
CA LEU A 240 -9.39 12.80 11.45
C LEU A 240 -9.00 12.58 9.98
N ILE A 241 -7.88 13.14 9.51
CA ILE A 241 -7.48 12.93 8.11
C ILE A 241 -7.13 11.47 7.85
N ASN A 242 -6.35 10.84 8.73
CA ASN A 242 -6.00 9.43 8.56
C ASN A 242 -7.26 8.54 8.53
N HIS A 243 -8.27 8.86 9.34
CA HIS A 243 -9.59 8.21 9.32
C HIS A 243 -10.30 8.36 7.97
N GLU A 244 -10.42 9.58 7.45
CA GLU A 244 -11.07 9.82 6.16
C GLU A 244 -10.28 9.19 4.99
N VAL A 245 -8.95 9.24 5.03
CA VAL A 245 -8.10 8.51 4.07
C VAL A 245 -8.31 7.00 4.19
N GLY A 246 -8.50 6.48 5.40
CA GLY A 246 -8.87 5.09 5.65
C GLY A 246 -10.15 4.70 4.90
N HIS A 247 -11.18 5.53 4.94
CA HIS A 247 -12.39 5.32 4.14
C HIS A 247 -12.13 5.33 2.63
N ILE A 248 -11.26 6.22 2.14
CA ILE A 248 -10.82 6.20 0.73
C ILE A 248 -10.23 4.82 0.38
N PHE A 249 -9.44 4.21 1.26
CA PHE A 249 -8.86 2.88 1.04
C PHE A 249 -9.66 1.72 1.64
N SER A 250 -11.00 1.86 1.67
CA SER A 250 -11.97 0.78 1.93
C SER A 250 -12.05 0.31 3.39
N LEU A 251 -11.58 1.12 4.33
CA LEU A 251 -11.84 0.91 5.75
C LEU A 251 -13.23 1.41 6.14
N SER A 252 -13.79 0.81 7.18
CA SER A 252 -15.12 1.11 7.70
C SER A 252 -15.04 1.30 9.22
N HIS A 253 -16.05 1.95 9.80
CA HIS A 253 -16.13 2.16 11.24
C HIS A 253 -16.19 0.82 12.00
N THR A 254 -15.42 0.72 13.08
CA THR A 254 -15.20 -0.53 13.84
C THR A 254 -16.22 -0.79 14.95
N TRP A 255 -17.00 0.21 15.38
CA TRP A 255 -17.81 0.11 16.59
C TRP A 255 -19.24 -0.43 16.37
N LYS A 256 -19.88 -0.16 15.23
CA LYS A 256 -21.33 -0.42 15.05
C LYS A 256 -21.66 -1.65 14.21
N TYR A 257 -20.77 -2.04 13.31
CA TYR A 257 -21.02 -3.11 12.33
C TYR A 257 -19.74 -3.92 12.14
N ASN A 258 -19.86 -5.08 11.49
CA ASN A 258 -18.69 -5.81 11.02
C ASN A 258 -17.99 -4.96 9.94
N ASP A 259 -16.78 -4.48 10.23
CA ASP A 259 -15.95 -3.70 9.30
C ASP A 259 -15.21 -4.58 8.28
N GLY A 260 -15.46 -5.89 8.30
CA GLY A 260 -14.84 -6.89 7.43
C GLY A 260 -13.52 -7.41 7.95
N CYS A 261 -13.18 -7.16 9.23
CA CYS A 261 -11.99 -7.64 9.88
C CYS A 261 -12.30 -8.38 11.18
N ASP A 262 -11.81 -9.61 11.30
CA ASP A 262 -12.04 -10.44 12.50
C ASP A 262 -11.14 -10.04 13.68
N ASP A 263 -10.07 -9.29 13.42
CA ASP A 263 -9.13 -8.76 14.41
C ASP A 263 -9.53 -7.38 14.95
N THR A 264 -10.70 -6.88 14.57
CA THR A 264 -11.34 -5.68 15.11
C THR A 264 -12.67 -6.07 15.75
N VAL A 265 -12.83 -5.76 17.04
CA VAL A 265 -14.05 -6.13 17.77
C VAL A 265 -15.09 -5.03 17.74
N MET A 266 -16.35 -5.43 17.58
CA MET A 266 -17.48 -4.52 17.77
C MET A 266 -17.56 -4.08 19.24
N HIS A 267 -17.80 -2.79 19.47
CA HIS A 267 -17.79 -2.19 20.80
C HIS A 267 -18.71 -0.96 20.85
N PRO A 268 -19.18 -0.52 22.04
CA PRO A 268 -20.04 0.66 22.14
C PRO A 268 -19.34 1.93 21.65
N GLY A 269 -19.97 2.68 20.73
CA GLY A 269 -19.42 3.91 20.16
C GLY A 269 -19.47 5.15 21.07
N ASN A 270 -19.74 4.98 22.37
CA ASN A 270 -19.78 6.08 23.35
C ASN A 270 -18.55 6.13 24.27
N CYS A 271 -17.58 5.21 24.12
CA CYS A 271 -16.32 5.22 24.85
C CYS A 271 -15.23 5.98 24.07
N TYR A 272 -15.35 7.31 24.04
CA TYR A 272 -14.41 8.18 23.33
C TYR A 272 -13.01 8.25 23.98
N SER A 273 -12.95 7.93 25.28
CA SER A 273 -11.74 7.91 26.11
C SER A 273 -11.95 6.96 27.31
N PRO A 274 -10.88 6.50 27.99
CA PRO A 274 -11.00 5.57 29.12
C PRO A 274 -11.87 6.09 30.28
N ASP A 275 -11.96 7.42 30.40
CA ASP A 275 -12.73 8.16 31.40
C ASP A 275 -14.13 8.62 30.92
N SER A 276 -14.56 8.23 29.72
CA SER A 276 -15.86 8.62 29.15
C SER A 276 -17.08 8.09 29.92
N GLY A 277 -16.90 7.10 30.81
CA GLY A 277 -17.98 6.57 31.65
C GLY A 277 -17.68 5.16 32.18
N PRO A 278 -18.62 4.57 32.96
CA PRO A 278 -18.47 3.22 33.49
C PRO A 278 -18.22 2.19 32.38
N GLY A 279 -17.14 1.41 32.50
CA GLY A 279 -16.75 0.36 31.55
C GLY A 279 -15.90 0.83 30.37
N CYS A 280 -15.69 2.14 30.17
CA CYS A 280 -14.86 2.64 29.08
C CYS A 280 -13.35 2.43 29.32
N ASP A 281 -12.93 2.13 30.54
CA ASP A 281 -11.55 1.74 30.88
C ASP A 281 -11.08 0.49 30.12
N THR A 282 -12.01 -0.39 29.74
CA THR A 282 -11.72 -1.61 28.96
C THR A 282 -12.35 -1.62 27.57
N LEU A 283 -13.28 -0.70 27.27
CA LEU A 283 -14.00 -0.61 25.99
C LEU A 283 -13.58 0.57 25.11
N THR A 284 -12.60 1.37 25.52
CA THR A 284 -12.06 2.45 24.68
C THR A 284 -11.17 1.89 23.58
N SER A 285 -11.45 2.29 22.33
CA SER A 285 -10.58 1.99 21.20
C SER A 285 -9.57 3.11 20.94
N ASN A 286 -8.42 2.73 20.41
CA ASN A 286 -7.50 3.63 19.74
C ASN A 286 -7.40 3.37 18.22
N ASN A 287 -8.29 2.53 17.69
CA ASN A 287 -8.35 2.22 16.27
C ASN A 287 -8.60 3.51 15.46
N MET A 288 -7.88 3.66 14.35
CA MET A 288 -7.99 4.81 13.44
C MET A 288 -9.42 5.01 12.93
N MET A 289 -10.16 3.92 12.74
CA MET A 289 -11.52 3.92 12.23
C MET A 289 -12.58 4.01 13.33
N ASP A 290 -12.21 4.35 14.56
CA ASP A 290 -13.15 4.70 15.62
C ASP A 290 -13.29 6.23 15.78
N TYR A 291 -14.22 6.70 16.60
CA TYR A 291 -14.38 8.11 17.01
C TYR A 291 -13.71 8.44 18.35
N GLY A 292 -12.90 7.52 18.88
CA GLY A 292 -12.08 7.74 20.07
C GLY A 292 -11.06 8.87 19.93
N TYR A 293 -10.46 9.29 21.04
CA TYR A 293 -9.59 10.47 21.09
C TYR A 293 -8.27 10.33 20.29
N LEU A 294 -7.72 9.11 20.14
CA LEU A 294 -6.38 8.92 19.59
C LEU A 294 -6.31 8.54 18.10
N GLN A 295 -7.18 7.63 17.62
CA GLN A 295 -7.31 7.22 16.22
C GLN A 295 -5.98 6.90 15.51
N HIS A 296 -5.10 6.14 16.14
CA HIS A 296 -3.69 5.99 15.70
C HIS A 296 -3.21 4.53 15.60
N ALA A 297 -4.14 3.59 15.48
CA ALA A 297 -3.86 2.16 15.34
C ALA A 297 -4.65 1.54 14.18
N LEU A 298 -4.00 0.69 13.39
CA LEU A 298 -4.66 -0.19 12.42
C LEU A 298 -4.31 -1.64 12.72
N SER A 299 -5.30 -2.52 12.57
CA SER A 299 -5.10 -3.97 12.69
C SER A 299 -4.38 -4.55 11.46
N PRO A 300 -3.78 -5.74 11.57
CA PRO A 300 -3.27 -6.50 10.43
C PRO A 300 -4.27 -6.60 9.28
N CYS A 301 -5.51 -7.02 9.55
CA CYS A 301 -6.53 -7.13 8.52
C CYS A 301 -6.82 -5.77 7.86
N GLN A 302 -6.96 -4.68 8.64
CA GLN A 302 -7.19 -3.36 8.08
C GLN A 302 -6.03 -2.92 7.17
N ILE A 303 -4.78 -3.19 7.55
CA ILE A 303 -3.61 -2.94 6.70
C ILE A 303 -3.71 -3.76 5.40
N GLY A 304 -4.08 -5.03 5.48
CA GLY A 304 -4.34 -5.88 4.31
C GLY A 304 -5.43 -5.32 3.39
N LYS A 305 -6.53 -4.79 3.93
CA LYS A 305 -7.59 -4.13 3.15
C LYS A 305 -7.10 -2.91 2.38
N VAL A 306 -6.27 -2.09 3.03
CA VAL A 306 -5.67 -0.90 2.40
C VAL A 306 -4.76 -1.34 1.24
N HIS A 307 -3.82 -2.26 1.48
CA HIS A 307 -2.91 -2.74 0.44
C HIS A 307 -3.64 -3.46 -0.71
N ASN A 308 -4.67 -4.24 -0.41
CA ASN A 308 -5.53 -4.84 -1.44
C ASN A 308 -6.17 -3.78 -2.34
N THR A 309 -6.69 -2.70 -1.75
CA THR A 309 -7.28 -1.59 -2.50
C THR A 309 -6.24 -0.87 -3.34
N MET A 310 -5.03 -0.65 -2.80
CA MET A 310 -3.91 0.02 -3.48
C MET A 310 -3.34 -0.81 -4.63
N SER A 311 -3.30 -2.13 -4.53
CA SER A 311 -2.79 -3.04 -5.57
C SER A 311 -3.80 -3.31 -6.70
N ASN A 312 -5.07 -2.95 -6.53
CA ASN A 312 -6.11 -3.24 -7.52
C ASN A 312 -6.09 -2.25 -8.69
N ILE A 313 -5.61 -2.70 -9.85
CA ILE A 313 -5.55 -1.89 -11.10
C ILE A 313 -6.90 -1.41 -11.63
N GLN A 314 -8.00 -2.08 -11.24
CA GLN A 314 -9.35 -1.68 -11.63
C GLN A 314 -9.91 -0.56 -10.74
N SER A 315 -9.26 -0.29 -9.61
CA SER A 315 -9.69 0.73 -8.65
C SER A 315 -9.22 2.11 -9.08
N LYS A 316 -10.16 3.06 -9.22
CA LYS A 316 -9.81 4.49 -9.41
C LYS A 316 -8.92 5.02 -8.27
N LYS A 317 -9.04 4.44 -7.08
CA LYS A 317 -8.25 4.83 -5.89
C LYS A 317 -6.75 4.54 -6.05
N ARG A 318 -6.37 3.55 -6.88
CA ARG A 318 -4.96 3.27 -7.18
C ARG A 318 -4.29 4.44 -7.90
N LYS A 319 -5.04 5.20 -8.71
CA LYS A 319 -4.53 6.39 -9.41
C LYS A 319 -4.10 7.51 -8.48
N LEU A 320 -4.45 7.44 -7.18
CA LEU A 320 -4.00 8.38 -6.16
C LEU A 320 -2.56 8.10 -5.69
N LEU A 321 -1.99 6.96 -6.07
CA LEU A 321 -0.64 6.58 -5.66
C LEU A 321 0.42 7.21 -6.57
N ILE A 322 1.59 7.51 -6.02
CA ILE A 322 2.80 7.72 -6.82
C ILE A 322 3.23 6.33 -7.33
N PRO A 323 3.36 6.12 -8.65
CA PRO A 323 3.65 4.82 -9.22
C PRO A 323 5.15 4.51 -9.14
N VAL A 324 5.69 4.45 -7.92
CA VAL A 324 7.11 4.17 -7.64
C VAL A 324 7.60 2.83 -8.17
N TRP A 325 6.68 1.91 -8.48
CA TRP A 325 6.95 0.62 -9.14
C TRP A 325 7.23 0.74 -10.64
N CYS A 326 7.12 1.93 -11.24
CA CYS A 326 7.55 2.17 -12.61
C CYS A 326 9.06 2.36 -12.75
N GLU A 327 9.74 2.70 -11.65
CA GLU A 327 11.16 2.96 -11.62
C GLU A 327 11.91 1.75 -11.05
N LEU A 328 12.90 1.25 -11.79
CA LEU A 328 13.78 0.19 -11.30
C LEU A 328 14.70 0.73 -10.21
N LYS A 329 14.64 0.10 -9.04
CA LYS A 329 15.49 0.34 -7.88
C LYS A 329 16.27 -0.94 -7.59
N GLU A 330 17.55 -0.93 -7.96
CA GLU A 330 18.45 -2.07 -7.82
C GLU A 330 18.55 -2.57 -6.37
N ASP A 331 18.52 -1.64 -5.40
CA ASP A 331 18.55 -1.90 -3.97
C ASP A 331 17.23 -2.48 -3.42
N SER A 332 16.17 -2.48 -4.21
CA SER A 332 14.86 -3.05 -3.89
C SER A 332 14.67 -4.45 -4.52
N THR A 333 15.77 -5.11 -4.87
CA THR A 333 15.75 -6.50 -5.40
C THR A 333 15.26 -7.47 -4.32
N VAL A 334 14.20 -8.21 -4.66
CA VAL A 334 13.62 -9.26 -3.81
C VAL A 334 14.39 -10.56 -3.98
N ILE A 335 14.87 -11.14 -2.88
CA ILE A 335 15.65 -12.39 -2.91
C ILE A 335 14.91 -13.50 -2.14
N ILE A 336 14.38 -14.47 -2.89
CA ILE A 336 13.68 -15.63 -2.33
C ILE A 336 14.70 -16.75 -2.12
N ARG A 337 14.79 -17.25 -0.88
CA ARG A 337 15.75 -18.28 -0.47
C ARG A 337 15.12 -19.63 -0.14
N ASP A 338 13.81 -19.66 -0.03
CA ASP A 338 13.00 -20.80 0.41
C ASP A 338 11.76 -20.94 -0.50
N SER A 339 10.69 -21.55 0.02
CA SER A 339 9.44 -21.75 -0.72
C SER A 339 8.36 -20.79 -0.24
N ILE A 340 7.76 -20.02 -1.15
CA ILE A 340 6.70 -19.06 -0.82
C ILE A 340 5.64 -18.98 -1.93
N ASP A 341 4.39 -18.78 -1.50
CA ASP A 341 3.27 -18.50 -2.38
C ASP A 341 2.87 -17.02 -2.28
N TRP A 342 2.90 -16.32 -3.41
CA TRP A 342 2.31 -14.98 -3.53
C TRP A 342 0.86 -15.08 -3.99
N LYS A 343 -0.03 -14.92 -3.01
CA LYS A 343 -1.49 -15.06 -3.14
C LYS A 343 -2.21 -13.72 -3.34
N CYS A 344 -1.47 -12.68 -3.74
CA CYS A 344 -1.94 -11.30 -3.86
C CYS A 344 -1.32 -10.58 -5.06
N ASP A 345 -1.99 -9.53 -5.52
CA ASP A 345 -1.44 -8.61 -6.52
C ASP A 345 -0.26 -7.83 -5.91
N LYS A 346 0.91 -7.88 -6.56
CA LYS A 346 2.12 -7.17 -6.12
C LYS A 346 2.64 -6.22 -7.19
N ASP A 347 3.16 -5.09 -6.73
CA ASP A 347 3.96 -4.18 -7.53
C ASP A 347 5.32 -4.08 -6.85
N ILE A 348 6.34 -4.62 -7.51
CA ILE A 348 7.71 -4.58 -7.01
C ILE A 348 8.48 -3.42 -7.64
N GLU A 349 9.61 -3.06 -7.04
CA GLU A 349 10.44 -1.94 -7.49
C GLU A 349 11.80 -2.41 -8.02
N GLY A 350 12.14 -3.69 -7.90
CA GLY A 350 13.45 -4.23 -8.24
C GLY A 350 13.39 -5.50 -9.09
N HIS A 351 14.52 -6.22 -9.12
CA HIS A 351 14.56 -7.58 -9.65
C HIS A 351 13.92 -8.58 -8.67
N ILE A 352 13.62 -9.78 -9.15
CA ILE A 352 13.36 -10.95 -8.30
C ILE A 352 14.47 -11.96 -8.55
N ILE A 353 15.06 -12.49 -7.49
CA ILE A 353 16.08 -13.55 -7.57
C ILE A 353 15.60 -14.73 -6.74
N LEU A 354 15.43 -15.88 -7.38
CA LEU A 354 15.20 -17.16 -6.72
C LEU A 354 16.55 -17.83 -6.53
N GLU A 355 16.99 -18.01 -5.28
CA GLU A 355 18.21 -18.76 -4.96
C GLU A 355 18.06 -20.25 -5.21
N GLN A 356 19.18 -20.97 -5.26
CA GLN A 356 19.18 -22.42 -5.45
C GLN A 356 18.24 -23.12 -4.46
N GLY A 357 17.33 -23.94 -4.97
CA GLY A 357 16.34 -24.68 -4.17
C GLY A 357 15.11 -23.86 -3.74
N ALA A 358 15.08 -22.55 -4.02
CA ALA A 358 13.92 -21.72 -3.75
C ALA A 358 12.77 -22.04 -4.71
N ILE A 359 11.53 -21.86 -4.22
CA ILE A 359 10.31 -22.02 -5.00
C ILE A 359 9.44 -20.78 -4.80
N LEU A 360 9.11 -20.09 -5.88
CA LEU A 360 8.15 -18.99 -5.85
C LEU A 360 6.92 -19.37 -6.65
N THR A 361 5.77 -19.43 -6.00
CA THR A 361 4.46 -19.63 -6.65
C THR A 361 3.75 -18.28 -6.80
N LEU A 362 3.48 -17.87 -8.03
CA LEU A 362 2.72 -16.66 -8.35
C LEU A 362 1.29 -17.04 -8.72
N HIS A 363 0.30 -16.56 -7.96
CA HIS A 363 -1.11 -16.83 -8.24
C HIS A 363 -1.90 -15.67 -8.87
N CYS A 364 -1.35 -14.46 -8.80
CA CYS A 364 -2.09 -13.22 -9.05
C CYS A 364 -1.32 -12.29 -10.00
N ARG A 365 -1.66 -11.00 -10.02
CA ARG A 365 -0.91 -10.04 -10.84
C ARG A 365 0.44 -9.68 -10.20
N LEU A 366 1.49 -9.64 -11.00
CA LEU A 366 2.79 -9.09 -10.62
C LEU A 366 3.19 -8.01 -11.62
N ALA A 367 3.37 -6.77 -11.16
CA ALA A 367 3.97 -5.70 -11.96
C ALA A 367 5.47 -5.63 -11.76
N MET A 368 6.19 -5.60 -12.87
CA MET A 368 7.65 -5.49 -12.95
C MET A 368 8.03 -4.10 -13.52
N PRO A 369 8.97 -3.35 -12.91
CA PRO A 369 9.45 -2.09 -13.48
C PRO A 369 10.16 -2.29 -14.82
N SER A 370 10.32 -1.20 -15.57
CA SER A 370 11.12 -1.22 -16.81
C SER A 370 12.54 -1.68 -16.51
N GLY A 371 13.09 -2.58 -17.33
CA GLY A 371 14.43 -3.13 -17.12
C GLY A 371 14.55 -4.20 -16.01
N ALA A 372 13.50 -4.44 -15.21
CA ALA A 372 13.51 -5.49 -14.20
C ALA A 372 13.48 -6.90 -14.82
N LYS A 373 13.93 -7.90 -14.06
CA LYS A 373 13.93 -9.32 -14.47
C LYS A 373 13.68 -10.24 -13.29
N ILE A 374 13.23 -11.45 -13.60
CA ILE A 374 13.18 -12.56 -12.64
C ILE A 374 14.34 -13.50 -12.96
N VAL A 375 15.25 -13.74 -12.03
CA VAL A 375 16.37 -14.67 -12.18
C VAL A 375 16.04 -15.96 -11.43
N VAL A 376 15.96 -17.07 -12.16
CA VAL A 376 15.74 -18.41 -11.61
C VAL A 376 17.08 -19.15 -11.60
N LYS A 377 17.74 -19.18 -10.44
CA LYS A 377 19.07 -19.81 -10.30
C LYS A 377 19.00 -21.34 -10.45
N PRO A 378 20.13 -22.02 -10.66
CA PRO A 378 20.17 -23.49 -10.81
C PRO A 378 19.46 -24.21 -9.66
N GLY A 379 18.51 -25.10 -9.97
CA GLY A 379 17.74 -25.86 -8.98
C GLY A 379 16.59 -25.08 -8.31
N ALA A 380 16.35 -23.82 -8.68
CA ALA A 380 15.21 -23.04 -8.23
C ALA A 380 14.00 -23.24 -9.16
N LYS A 381 12.78 -22.93 -8.67
CA LYS A 381 11.54 -23.07 -9.43
C LYS A 381 10.67 -21.82 -9.34
N LEU A 382 10.24 -21.32 -10.49
CA LEU A 382 9.19 -20.32 -10.61
C LEU A 382 7.90 -21.00 -11.09
N VAL A 383 6.88 -21.04 -10.24
CA VAL A 383 5.57 -21.60 -10.57
C VAL A 383 4.62 -20.45 -10.90
N LEU A 384 4.08 -20.47 -12.11
CA LEU A 384 3.14 -19.47 -12.62
C LEU A 384 1.74 -20.10 -12.68
N ASP A 385 0.92 -19.86 -11.66
CA ASP A 385 -0.40 -20.46 -11.51
C ASP A 385 -1.50 -19.43 -11.76
N ASN A 386 -2.16 -19.49 -12.93
CA ASN A 386 -3.27 -18.61 -13.30
C ASN A 386 -2.98 -17.10 -13.09
N CYS A 387 -1.73 -16.69 -13.32
CA CYS A 387 -1.22 -15.38 -12.96
C CYS A 387 -0.93 -14.50 -14.19
N ARG A 388 -0.77 -13.19 -13.96
CA ARG A 388 -0.42 -12.20 -14.98
C ARG A 388 0.84 -11.44 -14.58
N LEU A 389 1.88 -11.53 -15.39
CA LEU A 389 3.12 -10.78 -15.23
C LEU A 389 3.19 -9.73 -16.34
N HIS A 390 3.35 -8.46 -15.96
CA HIS A 390 3.29 -7.35 -16.90
C HIS A 390 4.06 -6.13 -16.39
N ASN A 391 4.20 -5.10 -17.21
CA ASN A 391 4.62 -3.78 -16.77
C ASN A 391 3.39 -2.87 -16.65
N ASP A 392 3.16 -2.30 -15.47
CA ASP A 392 1.96 -1.48 -15.22
C ASP A 392 2.08 -0.02 -15.71
N CYS A 393 3.15 0.30 -16.45
CA CYS A 393 3.58 1.67 -16.74
C CYS A 393 3.75 1.96 -18.23
N GLY A 394 3.40 1.01 -19.11
CA GLY A 394 3.48 1.15 -20.57
C GLY A 394 4.88 0.91 -21.15
N GLU A 395 5.81 0.40 -20.35
CA GLU A 395 7.19 0.05 -20.74
C GLU A 395 7.36 -1.47 -20.81
N LYS A 396 8.56 -1.95 -21.15
CA LYS A 396 8.88 -3.40 -21.12
C LYS A 396 9.79 -3.78 -19.96
N TRP A 397 9.56 -4.96 -19.37
CA TRP A 397 10.49 -5.60 -18.43
C TRP A 397 11.33 -6.65 -19.18
N GLN A 398 12.51 -7.01 -18.66
CA GLN A 398 13.47 -7.83 -19.39
C GLN A 398 13.01 -9.28 -19.59
N GLY A 399 12.15 -9.81 -18.72
CA GLY A 399 11.69 -11.20 -18.76
C GLY A 399 12.28 -12.09 -17.66
N ILE A 400 12.15 -13.39 -17.86
CA ILE A 400 12.63 -14.41 -16.91
C ILE A 400 13.96 -14.97 -17.42
N GLU A 401 15.03 -14.77 -16.66
CA GLU A 401 16.35 -15.35 -16.91
C GLU A 401 16.47 -16.69 -16.18
N LEU A 402 16.64 -17.77 -16.94
CA LEU A 402 16.93 -19.10 -16.43
C LEU A 402 18.45 -19.31 -16.37
N GLN A 403 18.92 -19.94 -15.30
CA GLN A 403 20.33 -20.28 -15.15
C GLN A 403 20.54 -21.79 -14.97
N GLN A 404 21.68 -22.29 -15.45
CA GLN A 404 22.09 -23.68 -15.30
C GLN A 404 23.56 -23.80 -14.88
N ARG A 405 23.84 -24.75 -13.99
CA ARG A 405 25.19 -25.16 -13.60
C ARG A 405 25.25 -26.67 -13.42
N GLY A 406 25.90 -27.35 -14.35
CA GLY A 406 25.90 -28.82 -14.39
C GLY A 406 24.49 -29.35 -14.67
N GLU A 407 24.05 -30.31 -13.85
CA GLU A 407 22.70 -30.90 -13.93
C GLU A 407 21.61 -30.01 -13.30
N LEU A 408 21.99 -29.03 -12.48
CA LEU A 408 21.03 -28.13 -11.85
C LEU A 408 20.64 -27.04 -12.82
N LYS A 409 19.34 -26.94 -13.10
CA LYS A 409 18.73 -25.94 -13.98
C LYS A 409 17.60 -25.24 -13.25
N GLY A 410 17.46 -23.94 -13.46
CA GLY A 410 16.28 -23.18 -13.03
C GLY A 410 15.07 -23.55 -13.89
N GLU A 411 13.91 -23.71 -13.28
CA GLU A 411 12.70 -24.19 -13.94
C GLU A 411 11.56 -23.18 -13.85
N VAL A 412 10.76 -23.08 -14.92
CA VAL A 412 9.48 -22.37 -14.92
C VAL A 412 8.37 -23.37 -15.20
N ILE A 413 7.39 -23.44 -14.30
CA ILE A 413 6.23 -24.32 -14.38
C ILE A 413 5.00 -23.44 -14.59
N ARG A 414 4.18 -23.75 -15.60
CA ARG A 414 2.94 -23.03 -15.89
C ARG A 414 1.74 -23.90 -15.58
N ILE A 415 0.79 -23.34 -14.83
CA ILE A 415 -0.45 -24.00 -14.42
C ILE A 415 -1.62 -23.10 -14.81
N GLY A 416 -2.53 -23.60 -15.64
CA GLY A 416 -3.72 -22.86 -16.06
C GLY A 416 -3.40 -21.64 -16.94
N ASN A 417 -4.21 -20.58 -16.80
CA ASN A 417 -4.12 -19.40 -17.65
C ASN A 417 -3.04 -18.42 -17.17
N THR A 418 -1.80 -18.63 -17.59
CA THR A 418 -0.68 -17.72 -17.32
C THR A 418 -0.46 -16.75 -18.48
N ILE A 419 -0.43 -15.45 -18.17
CA ILE A 419 -0.21 -14.37 -19.14
C ILE A 419 1.11 -13.65 -18.81
N LEU A 420 2.02 -13.56 -19.79
CA LEU A 420 3.24 -12.75 -19.73
C LEU A 420 3.14 -11.68 -20.81
N GLU A 421 3.17 -10.41 -20.39
CA GLU A 421 3.03 -9.25 -21.27
C GLU A 421 4.22 -8.31 -21.07
N ASP A 422 4.42 -7.41 -22.03
CA ASP A 422 5.42 -6.35 -21.96
C ASP A 422 6.85 -6.85 -21.75
N VAL A 423 7.19 -8.01 -22.33
CA VAL A 423 8.50 -8.64 -22.18
C VAL A 423 9.45 -8.18 -23.29
N GLU A 424 10.67 -7.79 -22.93
CA GLU A 424 11.71 -7.39 -23.88
C GLU A 424 12.44 -8.59 -24.51
N LYS A 425 12.75 -9.63 -23.71
CA LYS A 425 13.56 -10.78 -24.13
C LYS A 425 12.84 -12.11 -23.89
N GLY A 426 13.07 -13.06 -24.79
CA GLY A 426 12.30 -14.30 -24.90
C GLY A 426 11.38 -14.24 -26.13
N GLY A 427 11.20 -15.36 -26.82
CA GLY A 427 10.26 -15.44 -27.95
C GLY A 427 8.84 -15.52 -27.42
N TRP A 428 8.03 -14.50 -27.72
CA TRP A 428 6.63 -14.40 -27.31
C TRP A 428 5.80 -14.15 -28.57
N GLY A 429 4.90 -15.07 -28.91
CA GLY A 429 3.96 -14.88 -30.01
C GLY A 429 3.07 -13.67 -29.71
N GLU A 430 2.94 -12.79 -30.70
CA GLU A 430 2.04 -11.62 -30.69
C GLU A 430 0.57 -12.00 -30.47
#